data_AF-A0A6A3T186-F1
#
_entry.id   AF-A0A6A3T186-F1
#
_cell.length_a   1.000
_cell.length_b   1.000
_cell.length_c   1.000
_cell.angle_alpha   90.00
_cell.angle_beta   90.00
_cell.angle_gamma   90.00
#
_symmetry.space_group_name_H-M   'P 1'
#
loop_
_entity.id
_entity.type
_entity.pdbx_description
1 polymer ?
#
loop_
_entity_poly.entity_id
_entity_poly.type
_entity_poly.pdbx_seq_one_letter_code
_entity_poly.pdbx_strand_id
1 'polypeptide(L)'
;MVKSTLSSSAKFEGTTTFSLPATHTYRYVISLDNGKLRIALEDSDSKKQWCTKELELDKYVDASNAIPDARAADYAECFHELLSTSLKGAKTPPRALRKAKDDRLQLEFYVKVQVLMKSKVVTKKSSHFKQKLLVEIQCNKRCKPRFRSYELR
;
A
#
# COMPACT_ATOMS: atom_id res chain seq x y z
N MET A 1 3.33 6.61 36.26
CA MET A 1 4.53 6.18 35.50
C MET A 1 4.03 5.57 34.19
N VAL A 2 4.17 6.31 33.09
CA VAL A 2 3.60 5.96 31.78
C VAL A 2 4.56 5.02 31.06
N LYS A 3 4.08 3.84 30.65
CA LYS A 3 4.74 3.07 29.58
C LYS A 3 3.73 2.19 28.86
N SER A 4 2.80 2.81 28.14
CA SER A 4 2.02 2.12 27.11
C SER A 4 2.95 1.85 25.92
N THR A 5 3.71 0.75 26.00
CA THR A 5 4.42 0.21 24.85
C THR A 5 3.38 -0.54 24.01
N LEU A 6 2.59 0.19 23.23
CA LEU A 6 1.74 -0.42 22.23
C LEU A 6 2.65 -0.84 21.08
N SER A 7 2.96 -2.13 21.02
CA SER A 7 3.44 -2.79 19.81
C SER A 7 2.41 -2.52 18.71
N SER A 8 2.65 -1.50 17.88
CA SER A 8 1.79 -1.08 16.78
C SER A 8 1.98 -2.03 15.60
N SER A 9 1.63 -3.30 15.78
CA SER A 9 1.58 -4.26 14.69
C SER A 9 0.23 -4.14 13.99
N ALA A 10 0.21 -3.79 12.71
CA ALA A 10 -1.00 -3.73 11.91
C ALA A 10 -0.97 -4.82 10.84
N LYS A 11 -2.09 -5.47 10.55
CA LYS A 11 -2.19 -6.45 9.48
C LYS A 11 -3.51 -6.30 8.74
N PHE A 12 -3.41 -6.08 7.43
CA PHE A 12 -4.53 -5.96 6.52
C PHE A 12 -4.45 -7.07 5.47
N GLU A 13 -5.60 -7.56 5.05
CA GLU A 13 -5.72 -8.55 3.99
C GLU A 13 -6.91 -8.23 3.10
N GLY A 14 -6.84 -8.63 1.83
CA GLY A 14 -7.94 -8.39 0.91
C GLY A 14 -7.61 -8.85 -0.50
N THR A 15 -8.50 -8.47 -1.42
CA THR A 15 -8.41 -8.80 -2.83
C THR A 15 -8.45 -7.52 -3.65
N THR A 16 -7.68 -7.47 -4.73
CA THR A 16 -7.54 -6.29 -5.57
C THR A 16 -7.36 -6.64 -7.04
N THR A 17 -7.69 -5.69 -7.90
CA THR A 17 -7.45 -5.74 -9.35
C THR A 17 -6.68 -4.49 -9.77
N PHE A 18 -5.88 -4.57 -10.83
CA PHE A 18 -5.04 -3.46 -11.31
C PHE A 18 -5.45 -2.92 -12.68
N SER A 19 -6.40 -3.56 -13.36
CA SER A 19 -6.89 -3.17 -14.68
C SER A 19 -8.40 -3.30 -14.78
N LEU A 20 -8.99 -2.55 -15.72
CA LEU A 20 -10.35 -2.75 -16.18
C LEU A 20 -10.34 -2.96 -17.71
N PRO A 21 -10.95 -4.04 -18.24
CA PRO A 21 -11.54 -5.15 -17.49
C PRO A 21 -10.49 -5.90 -16.64
N ALA A 22 -10.94 -6.52 -15.55
CA ALA A 22 -10.06 -7.23 -14.64
C ALA A 22 -9.55 -8.50 -15.32
N THR A 23 -8.27 -8.52 -15.68
CA THR A 23 -7.63 -9.69 -16.29
C THR A 23 -7.16 -10.68 -15.24
N HIS A 24 -6.74 -10.16 -14.08
CA HIS A 24 -6.24 -10.95 -12.95
C HIS A 24 -6.75 -10.38 -11.64
N THR A 25 -7.04 -11.28 -10.71
CA THR A 25 -7.44 -10.95 -9.34
C THR A 25 -6.32 -11.30 -8.39
N TYR A 26 -5.89 -10.35 -7.58
CA TYR A 26 -4.76 -10.54 -6.67
C TYR A 26 -5.19 -10.51 -5.22
N ARG A 27 -4.70 -11.46 -4.42
CA ARG A 27 -4.82 -11.41 -2.96
C ARG A 27 -3.62 -10.68 -2.38
N TYR A 28 -3.85 -9.76 -1.46
CA TYR A 28 -2.77 -9.02 -0.83
C TYR A 28 -2.82 -9.16 0.69
N VAL A 29 -1.64 -9.04 1.30
CA VAL A 29 -1.46 -8.89 2.74
C VAL A 29 -0.50 -7.73 2.97
N ILE A 30 -0.90 -6.78 3.79
CA ILE A 30 -0.03 -5.73 4.29
C ILE A 30 0.19 -6.01 5.78
N SER A 31 1.44 -6.07 6.21
CA SER A 31 1.79 -6.20 7.61
C SER A 31 2.78 -5.11 7.99
N LEU A 32 2.53 -4.45 9.10
CA LEU A 32 3.44 -3.54 9.75
C LEU A 32 3.88 -4.19 11.06
N ASP A 33 5.17 -4.39 11.23
CA ASP A 33 5.74 -4.91 12.48
C ASP A 33 6.94 -4.07 12.89
N ASN A 34 6.95 -3.59 14.13
CA ASN A 34 7.97 -2.69 14.65
C ASN A 34 8.29 -1.48 13.72
N GLY A 35 7.27 -0.93 13.07
CA GLY A 35 7.41 0.18 12.11
C GLY A 35 7.87 -0.23 10.71
N LYS A 36 8.16 -1.51 10.48
CA LYS A 36 8.59 -2.02 9.18
C LYS A 36 7.42 -2.59 8.39
N LEU A 37 7.25 -2.06 7.19
CA LEU A 37 6.18 -2.43 6.28
C LEU A 37 6.57 -3.66 5.48
N ARG A 38 5.64 -4.60 5.32
CA ARG A 38 5.77 -5.71 4.40
C ARG A 38 4.48 -5.88 3.62
N ILE A 39 4.60 -5.92 2.30
CA ILE A 39 3.49 -6.16 1.38
C ILE A 39 3.74 -7.49 0.68
N ALA A 40 2.74 -8.37 0.71
CA ALA A 40 2.71 -9.59 -0.07
C ALA A 40 1.54 -9.54 -1.05
N LEU A 41 1.76 -10.02 -2.26
CA LEU A 41 0.80 -10.09 -3.34
C LEU A 41 0.82 -11.50 -3.92
N GLU A 42 -0.36 -12.06 -4.16
CA GLU A 42 -0.54 -13.34 -4.83
C GLU A 42 -1.51 -13.15 -6.00
N ASP A 43 -1.15 -13.65 -7.17
CA ASP A 43 -2.08 -13.81 -8.28
C ASP A 43 -2.98 -15.03 -8.04
N SER A 44 -4.30 -14.82 -8.03
CA SER A 44 -5.27 -15.88 -7.74
C SER A 44 -5.31 -16.94 -8.84
N ASP A 45 -4.95 -16.58 -10.08
CA ASP A 45 -5.01 -17.48 -11.24
C ASP A 45 -3.74 -18.32 -11.33
N SER A 46 -2.57 -17.67 -11.38
CA SER A 46 -1.28 -18.36 -11.53
C SER A 46 -0.69 -18.88 -10.23
N LYS A 47 -1.25 -18.50 -9.08
CA LYS A 47 -0.72 -18.75 -7.72
C LYS A 47 0.70 -18.23 -7.50
N LYS A 48 1.20 -17.36 -8.38
CA LYS A 48 2.50 -16.70 -8.20
C LYS A 48 2.43 -15.71 -7.05
N GLN A 49 3.48 -15.69 -6.24
CA GLN A 49 3.56 -14.88 -5.02
C GLN A 49 4.79 -13.96 -5.08
N TRP A 50 4.57 -12.71 -4.70
CA TRP A 50 5.59 -11.69 -4.57
C TRP A 50 5.49 -11.10 -3.16
N CYS A 51 6.63 -10.80 -2.54
CA CYS A 51 6.62 -10.07 -1.29
C CYS A 51 7.82 -9.14 -1.18
N THR A 52 7.61 -8.03 -0.49
CA THR A 52 8.70 -7.17 -0.07
C THR A 52 9.47 -7.83 1.06
N LYS A 53 10.70 -7.37 1.27
CA LYS A 53 11.36 -7.51 2.58
C LYS A 53 10.63 -6.61 3.59
N GLU A 54 11.05 -6.68 4.84
CA GLU A 54 10.69 -5.63 5.81
C GLU A 54 11.28 -4.29 5.33
N LEU A 55 10.40 -3.34 5.02
CA LEU A 55 10.73 -2.02 4.50
C LEU A 55 10.64 -1.00 5.63
N GLU A 56 11.74 -0.28 5.85
CA GLU A 56 11.76 0.95 6.63
C GLU A 56 11.04 2.07 5.85
N LEU A 57 10.59 3.11 6.56
CA LEU A 57 9.84 4.23 5.99
C LEU A 57 10.59 4.90 4.82
N ASP A 58 11.91 5.03 4.91
CA ASP A 58 12.79 5.64 3.91
C ASP A 58 12.90 4.86 2.59
N LYS A 59 12.38 3.62 2.53
CA LYS A 59 12.40 2.79 1.32
C LYS A 59 11.22 3.03 0.40
N TYR A 60 10.15 3.62 0.91
CA TYR A 60 8.94 3.91 0.14
C TYR A 60 8.44 5.34 0.32
N VAL A 61 9.04 6.12 1.23
CA VAL A 61 8.78 7.55 1.42
C VAL A 61 10.07 8.34 1.22
N ASP A 62 10.01 9.38 0.41
CA ASP A 62 11.05 10.37 0.17
C ASP A 62 10.49 11.80 0.34
N ALA A 63 11.33 12.80 0.16
CA ALA A 63 10.93 14.20 0.34
C ALA A 63 9.81 14.66 -0.61
N SER A 64 9.58 13.98 -1.74
CA SER A 64 8.56 14.32 -2.73
C SER A 64 7.18 13.72 -2.42
N ASN A 65 7.12 12.67 -1.59
CA ASN A 65 5.88 11.96 -1.24
C ASN A 65 5.68 11.82 0.29
N ALA A 66 6.48 12.53 1.09
CA ALA A 66 6.28 12.62 2.52
C ALA A 66 4.99 13.39 2.83
N ILE A 67 4.08 12.73 3.54
CA ILE A 67 2.91 13.34 4.17
C ILE A 67 3.34 13.84 5.56
N PRO A 68 3.13 15.15 5.87
CA PRO A 68 3.46 15.69 7.19
C PRO A 68 2.77 14.92 8.31
N ASP A 69 3.52 14.66 9.39
CA ASP A 69 3.08 13.92 10.59
C ASP A 69 2.65 12.47 10.36
N ALA A 70 2.71 11.95 9.12
CA ALA A 70 2.35 10.58 8.81
C ALA A 70 3.43 9.59 9.26
N ARG A 71 2.99 8.54 9.95
CA ARG A 71 3.79 7.40 10.41
C ARG A 71 3.60 6.23 9.46
N ALA A 72 4.45 5.21 9.60
CA ALA A 72 4.36 3.99 8.80
C ALA A 72 2.99 3.30 8.85
N ALA A 73 2.26 3.41 9.98
CA ALA A 73 0.90 2.93 10.13
C ALA A 73 -0.10 3.65 9.21
N ASP A 74 0.00 4.98 9.10
CA ASP A 74 -0.88 5.79 8.26
C ASP A 74 -0.67 5.45 6.77
N TYR A 75 0.58 5.19 6.37
CA TYR A 75 0.88 4.70 5.02
C TYR A 75 0.33 3.29 4.77
N ALA A 76 0.46 2.37 5.75
CA ALA A 76 -0.05 1.01 5.63
C ALA A 76 -1.57 0.98 5.45
N GLU A 77 -2.29 1.81 6.22
CA GLU A 77 -3.73 2.00 6.10
C GLU A 77 -4.09 2.63 4.74
N CYS A 78 -3.38 3.66 4.31
CA CYS A 78 -3.57 4.27 2.99
C CYS A 78 -3.38 3.26 1.85
N PHE A 79 -2.34 2.42 1.91
CA PHE A 79 -2.13 1.36 0.92
C PHE A 79 -3.27 0.35 0.94
N HIS A 80 -3.77 -0.04 2.11
CA HIS A 80 -4.92 -0.94 2.23
C HIS A 80 -6.17 -0.34 1.57
N GLU A 81 -6.51 0.91 1.87
CA GLU A 81 -7.65 1.62 1.27
C GLU A 81 -7.52 1.69 -0.26
N LEU A 82 -6.34 2.02 -0.78
CA LEU A 82 -6.11 2.10 -2.22
C LEU A 82 -6.19 0.74 -2.90
N LEU A 83 -5.78 -0.35 -2.25
CA LEU A 83 -5.92 -1.70 -2.78
C LEU A 83 -7.38 -2.20 -2.72
N SER A 84 -8.13 -1.87 -1.68
CA SER A 84 -9.53 -2.28 -1.51
C SER A 84 -10.51 -1.46 -2.37
N THR A 85 -10.14 -0.25 -2.77
CA THR A 85 -11.00 0.64 -3.57
C THR A 85 -11.34 0.03 -4.94
N SER A 86 -12.59 0.13 -5.36
CA SER A 86 -13.03 -0.29 -6.69
C SER A 86 -12.42 0.58 -7.79
N LEU A 87 -11.95 -0.04 -8.88
CA LEU A 87 -11.50 0.71 -10.06
C LEU A 87 -12.67 1.30 -10.89
N LYS A 88 -13.91 0.87 -10.64
CA LYS A 88 -15.07 1.28 -11.44
C LYS A 88 -15.31 2.80 -11.31
N GLY A 89 -15.43 3.49 -12.45
CA GLY A 89 -15.71 4.94 -12.51
C GLY A 89 -14.50 5.84 -12.25
N ALA A 90 -13.30 5.29 -11.98
CA ALA A 90 -12.11 6.09 -11.78
C ALA A 90 -11.51 6.54 -13.13
N LYS A 91 -11.44 7.86 -13.37
CA LYS A 91 -10.74 8.44 -14.55
C LYS A 91 -9.25 8.08 -14.59
N THR A 92 -8.64 7.95 -13.42
CA THR A 92 -7.25 7.53 -13.21
C THR A 92 -7.23 6.50 -12.09
N PRO A 93 -6.67 5.30 -12.31
CA PRO A 93 -6.70 4.27 -11.29
C PRO A 93 -5.86 4.68 -10.07
N PRO A 94 -6.34 4.43 -8.83
CA PRO A 94 -5.63 4.77 -7.60
C PRO A 94 -4.36 3.93 -7.36
N ARG A 95 -4.17 2.89 -8.17
CA ARG A 95 -3.06 1.94 -8.08
C ARG A 95 -2.72 1.37 -9.45
N ALA A 96 -1.48 0.94 -9.64
CA ALA A 96 -1.05 0.21 -10.82
C ALA A 96 0.01 -0.83 -10.46
N LEU A 97 0.06 -1.92 -11.22
CA LEU A 97 1.10 -2.93 -11.11
C LEU A 97 1.92 -2.93 -12.39
N ARG A 98 3.22 -2.66 -12.29
CA ARG A 98 4.16 -2.66 -13.41
C ARG A 98 5.14 -3.81 -13.27
N LYS A 99 5.50 -4.44 -14.39
CA LYS A 99 6.63 -5.36 -14.40
C LYS A 99 7.91 -4.55 -14.42
N ALA A 100 8.80 -4.81 -13.47
CA ALA A 100 10.15 -4.30 -13.44
C ALA A 100 11.13 -5.37 -13.98
N LYS A 101 12.43 -5.06 -14.02
CA LYS A 101 13.46 -6.02 -14.42
C LYS A 101 13.58 -7.16 -13.38
N ASP A 102 14.06 -8.33 -13.80
CA ASP A 102 14.41 -9.48 -12.95
C ASP A 102 13.26 -10.05 -12.08
N ASP A 103 12.09 -10.31 -12.68
CA ASP A 103 10.90 -10.84 -11.99
C ASP A 103 10.38 -9.98 -10.81
N ARG A 104 10.80 -8.71 -10.76
CA ARG A 104 10.27 -7.73 -9.82
C ARG A 104 8.98 -7.14 -10.36
N LEU A 105 8.09 -6.81 -9.45
CA LEU A 105 6.90 -6.02 -9.70
C LEU A 105 7.04 -4.69 -8.98
N GLN A 106 6.64 -3.62 -9.64
CA GLN A 106 6.54 -2.31 -9.05
C GLN A 106 5.06 -2.00 -8.81
N LEU A 107 4.72 -1.84 -7.54
CA LEU A 107 3.40 -1.42 -7.11
C LEU A 107 3.40 0.11 -7.00
N GLU A 108 2.55 0.75 -7.77
CA GLU A 108 2.39 2.20 -7.78
C GLU A 108 1.07 2.57 -7.09
N PHE A 109 1.12 3.54 -6.19
CA PHE A 109 -0.04 4.11 -5.52
C PHE A 109 -0.16 5.59 -5.85
N TYR A 110 -1.39 6.04 -6.12
CA TYR A 110 -1.70 7.43 -6.43
C TYR A 110 -2.56 8.01 -5.31
N VAL A 111 -1.91 8.71 -4.37
CA VAL A 111 -2.57 9.30 -3.20
C VAL A 111 -2.98 10.73 -3.50
N LYS A 112 -4.22 11.09 -3.15
CA LYS A 112 -4.66 12.49 -3.13
C LYS A 112 -4.51 13.00 -1.71
N VAL A 113 -3.55 13.88 -1.48
CA VAL A 113 -3.33 14.52 -0.18
C VAL A 113 -4.03 15.86 -0.17
N GLN A 114 -4.85 16.09 0.86
CA GLN A 114 -5.46 17.39 1.13
C GLN A 114 -4.75 18.01 2.33
N VAL A 115 -4.12 19.16 2.13
CA VAL A 115 -3.42 19.86 3.22
C VAL A 115 -4.22 21.11 3.57
N LEU A 116 -4.64 21.21 4.83
CA LEU A 116 -5.16 22.43 5.42
C LEU A 116 -4.03 23.18 6.09
N MET A 117 -3.57 24.26 5.47
CA MET A 117 -2.60 25.15 6.11
C MET A 117 -3.33 26.12 7.06
N LYS A 118 -3.01 26.05 8.35
CA LYS A 118 -3.41 27.08 9.32
C LYS A 118 -2.40 28.23 9.26
N SER A 119 -2.77 29.32 8.59
CA SER A 119 -2.06 30.60 8.67
C SER A 119 -2.42 31.33 9.96
N LYS A 120 -1.47 32.07 10.57
CA LYS A 120 -1.71 32.95 11.74
C LYS A 120 -2.71 34.08 11.45
N VAL A 121 -2.93 34.39 10.18
CA VAL A 121 -4.04 35.25 9.71
C VAL A 121 -5.17 34.32 9.26
N VAL A 122 -6.39 34.50 9.79
CA VAL A 122 -7.57 33.66 9.56
C VAL A 122 -7.95 33.64 8.07
N THR A 123 -7.28 32.80 7.30
CA THR A 123 -7.68 32.33 5.97
C THR A 123 -7.16 30.91 5.85
N LYS A 124 -8.05 29.92 6.03
CA LYS A 124 -7.73 28.51 5.78
C LYS A 124 -7.61 28.34 4.27
N LYS A 125 -6.38 28.16 3.76
CA LYS A 125 -6.17 27.75 2.37
C LYS A 125 -6.13 26.23 2.34
N SER A 126 -7.04 25.63 1.59
CA SER A 126 -7.01 24.20 1.27
C SER A 126 -6.21 24.02 -0.03
N SER A 127 -5.28 23.08 -0.04
CA SER A 127 -4.53 22.72 -1.25
C SER A 127 -4.56 21.21 -1.46
N HIS A 128 -4.70 20.80 -2.72
CA HIS A 128 -4.80 19.40 -3.12
C HIS A 128 -3.60 19.04 -3.99
N PHE A 129 -2.87 18.00 -3.61
CA PHE A 129 -1.74 17.50 -4.37
C PHE A 129 -1.91 16.00 -4.61
N LYS A 130 -1.43 15.51 -5.76
CA LYS A 130 -1.35 14.07 -6.04
C LYS A 130 0.08 13.63 -5.81
N GLN A 131 0.26 12.57 -5.02
CA GLN A 131 1.56 11.96 -4.78
C GLN A 131 1.58 10.55 -5.36
N LYS A 132 2.72 10.16 -5.93
CA LYS A 132 2.98 8.81 -6.43
C LYS A 132 3.92 8.12 -5.46
N LEU A 133 3.45 7.05 -4.81
CA LEU A 133 4.26 6.19 -3.96
C LEU A 133 4.63 4.94 -4.76
N LEU A 134 5.90 4.56 -4.71
CA LEU A 134 6.45 3.42 -5.43
C LEU A 134 6.95 2.39 -4.43
N VAL A 135 6.43 1.16 -4.54
CA VAL A 135 6.87 0.03 -3.72
C VAL A 135 7.33 -1.09 -4.64
N GLU A 136 8.60 -1.47 -4.55
CA GLU A 136 9.12 -2.61 -5.29
C GLU A 136 8.87 -3.91 -4.52
N ILE A 137 8.27 -4.89 -5.19
CA ILE A 137 7.94 -6.21 -4.66
C ILE A 137 8.66 -7.26 -5.50
N GLN A 138 9.42 -8.15 -4.86
CA GLN A 138 10.20 -9.16 -5.56
C GLN A 138 9.52 -10.54 -5.49
N CYS A 139 9.62 -11.29 -6.58
CA CYS A 139 9.21 -12.69 -6.61
C CYS A 139 10.10 -13.48 -5.64
N ASN A 140 9.52 -14.09 -4.62
CA ASN A 140 10.29 -14.92 -3.69
C ASN A 140 9.50 -16.19 -3.38
N LYS A 141 10.09 -17.35 -3.74
CA LYS A 141 9.49 -18.68 -3.54
C LYS A 141 9.26 -19.03 -2.06
N ARG A 142 9.80 -18.25 -1.10
CA ARG A 142 9.58 -18.39 0.34
C ARG A 142 8.58 -17.40 0.91
N CYS A 143 7.93 -16.57 0.10
CA CYS A 143 6.75 -15.85 0.56
C CYS A 143 5.68 -16.90 0.88
N LYS A 144 5.57 -17.39 2.11
CA LYS A 144 4.34 -18.02 2.58
C LYS A 144 3.55 -16.98 3.37
N PRO A 145 2.82 -16.04 2.74
CA PRO A 145 1.72 -15.43 3.47
C PRO A 145 0.78 -16.58 3.81
N ARG A 146 0.36 -16.64 5.08
CA ARG A 146 -0.65 -17.61 5.54
C ARG A 146 -2.00 -17.15 4.98
N PHE A 147 -2.16 -17.17 3.65
CA PHE A 147 -3.43 -16.92 3.01
C PHE A 147 -4.33 -18.08 3.42
N ARG A 148 -5.28 -17.84 4.31
CA ARG A 148 -6.31 -18.84 4.62
C ARG A 148 -7.07 -19.11 3.31
N SER A 149 -6.94 -20.32 2.79
CA SER A 149 -7.80 -20.83 1.74
C SER A 149 -9.18 -21.01 2.38
N TYR A 150 -10.13 -20.15 2.05
CA TYR A 150 -11.54 -20.48 2.20
C TYR A 150 -11.93 -21.17 0.89
N GLU A 151 -12.08 -22.49 0.93
CA GLU A 151 -12.78 -23.22 -0.13
C GLU A 151 -14.23 -22.74 -0.12
N LEU A 152 -14.65 -22.05 -1.18
CA LEU A 152 -16.07 -21.88 -1.49
C LEU A 152 -16.58 -23.26 -1.92
N ARG A 153 -17.33 -23.91 -1.04
CA ARG A 153 -18.17 -25.08 -1.37
C ARG A 153 -19.47 -24.60 -2.01
#